data_AF-A0AA37T2K1-F1
#
_entry.id   AF-A0AA37T2K1-F1
#
_cell.length_a   1.000
_cell.length_b   1.000
_cell.length_c   1.000
_cell.angle_alpha   90.00
_cell.angle_beta   90.00
_cell.angle_gamma   90.00
#
_symmetry.space_group_name_H-M   'P 1'
#
loop_
_entity.id
_entity.type
_entity.pdbx_description
1 polymer ?
#
loop_
_entity_poly.entity_id
_entity_poly.type
_entity_poly.pdbx_seq_one_letter_code
_entity_poly.pdbx_strand_id
1 'polypeptide(L)'
;MEKMMYKSLIALLFLVTGTANATLLSFDYTFTNGSVLTGILEGTIQADSDTVVIDAFGDVSFDGVLLPSIENVDFVSISDFPAGGLDPKISFSGDVMDLFVCANGFIVGNCGFNAGGFFFDSVSFGAGAGVAAAGTVFDPSFNSVNWNLSVAEVPAPLSIVLFVLGLAFVGLTKRKQTA
;
A
#
# COMPACT_ATOMS: atom_id res chain seq x y z
N MET A 1 18.53 51.93 36.43
CA MET A 1 17.44 50.98 36.74
C MET A 1 17.02 50.33 35.44
N GLU A 2 17.67 49.21 35.15
CA GLU A 2 17.34 48.29 34.06
C GLU A 2 16.02 47.55 34.36
N LYS A 3 15.28 47.22 33.30
CA LYS A 3 14.38 46.06 33.08
C LYS A 3 13.33 46.48 32.04
N MET A 4 12.97 45.71 31.03
CA MET A 4 13.42 44.43 30.49
C MET A 4 12.70 44.33 29.12
N MET A 5 13.44 44.07 28.04
CA MET A 5 12.88 43.83 26.71
C MET A 5 11.92 42.63 26.74
N TYR A 6 10.66 42.86 26.40
CA TYR A 6 9.67 41.82 26.11
C TYR A 6 9.98 41.22 24.73
N LYS A 7 10.83 40.19 24.67
CA LYS A 7 10.99 39.36 23.47
C LYS A 7 9.87 38.31 23.47
N SER A 8 8.77 38.61 22.77
CA SER A 8 7.75 37.60 22.43
C SER A 8 8.35 36.58 21.47
N LEU A 9 8.67 35.40 21.99
CA LEU A 9 9.00 34.22 21.19
C LEU A 9 7.68 33.51 20.86
N ILE A 10 7.14 33.74 19.66
CA ILE A 10 6.03 32.93 19.14
C ILE A 10 6.64 31.66 18.59
N ALA A 11 6.62 30.58 19.37
CA ALA A 11 6.94 29.25 18.90
C ALA A 11 5.76 28.76 18.03
N LEU A 12 5.96 28.75 16.71
CA LEU A 12 5.01 28.17 15.76
C LEU A 12 5.17 26.64 15.82
N LEU A 13 4.39 25.99 16.67
CA LEU A 13 4.28 24.54 16.70
C LEU A 13 3.46 24.11 15.48
N PHE A 14 4.12 23.74 14.38
CA PHE A 14 3.47 23.05 13.28
C PHE A 14 3.00 21.68 13.77
N LEU A 15 1.76 21.60 14.25
CA LEU A 15 1.04 20.34 14.34
C LEU A 15 0.84 19.85 12.90
N VAL A 16 1.76 19.01 12.43
CA VAL A 16 1.52 18.15 11.28
C VAL A 16 0.49 17.12 11.77
N THR A 17 -0.79 17.48 11.71
CA THR A 17 -1.85 16.48 11.76
C THR A 17 -1.75 15.71 10.45
N GLY A 18 -1.00 14.61 10.46
CA GLY A 18 -0.97 13.68 9.35
C GLY A 18 -2.39 13.17 9.15
N THR A 19 -3.08 13.69 8.13
CA THR A 19 -4.22 13.00 7.55
C THR A 19 -3.71 11.64 7.10
N ALA A 20 -4.22 10.55 7.70
CA ALA A 20 -4.01 9.21 7.20
C ALA A 20 -4.63 9.16 5.81
N ASN A 21 -3.79 9.34 4.79
CA ASN A 21 -4.17 9.14 3.40
C ASN A 21 -3.75 7.71 3.06
N ALA A 22 -4.63 7.00 2.35
CA ALA A 22 -4.27 5.72 1.77
C ALA A 22 -2.99 5.89 0.94
N THR A 23 -2.02 5.03 1.18
CA THR A 23 -0.73 5.02 0.51
C THR A 23 -0.78 4.05 -0.64
N LEU A 24 -0.38 4.51 -1.83
CA LEU A 24 -0.24 3.64 -2.99
C LEU A 24 1.05 2.82 -2.83
N LEU A 25 0.93 1.50 -2.94
CA LEU A 25 1.99 0.53 -2.69
C LEU A 25 2.08 -0.41 -3.88
N SER A 26 3.30 -0.75 -4.27
CA SER A 26 3.60 -1.80 -5.24
C SER A 26 4.14 -3.02 -4.53
N PHE A 27 3.63 -4.19 -4.90
CA PHE A 27 4.10 -5.47 -4.39
C PHE A 27 4.53 -6.41 -5.51
N ASP A 28 5.44 -7.32 -5.16
CA ASP A 28 5.75 -8.49 -5.95
C ASP A 28 6.03 -9.71 -5.06
N TYR A 29 5.65 -10.88 -5.57
CA TYR A 29 5.99 -12.16 -4.99
C TYR A 29 6.49 -13.11 -6.08
N THR A 30 7.70 -13.63 -5.90
CA THR A 30 8.28 -14.64 -6.79
C THR A 30 8.04 -16.04 -6.25
N PHE A 31 7.25 -16.85 -6.93
CA PHE A 31 7.00 -18.23 -6.54
C PHE A 31 8.24 -19.11 -6.72
N THR A 32 8.29 -20.25 -6.02
CA THR A 32 9.43 -21.19 -6.13
C THR A 32 9.66 -21.74 -7.54
N ASN A 33 8.63 -21.77 -8.38
CA ASN A 33 8.71 -22.17 -9.78
C ASN A 33 9.23 -21.04 -10.71
N GLY A 34 9.47 -19.84 -10.18
CA GLY A 34 9.94 -18.66 -10.91
C GLY A 34 8.84 -17.77 -11.49
N SER A 35 7.56 -18.15 -11.39
CA SER A 35 6.45 -17.27 -11.75
C SER A 35 6.35 -16.09 -10.78
N VAL A 36 5.81 -14.97 -11.22
CA VAL A 36 5.75 -13.73 -10.44
C VAL A 36 4.32 -13.18 -10.42
N LEU A 37 3.82 -12.92 -9.21
CA LEU A 37 2.63 -12.10 -9.00
C LEU A 37 3.08 -10.69 -8.65
N THR A 38 2.61 -9.70 -9.41
CA THR A 38 2.87 -8.28 -9.14
C THR A 38 1.56 -7.52 -9.03
N GLY A 39 1.55 -6.44 -8.28
CA GLY A 39 0.39 -5.58 -8.27
C GLY A 39 0.56 -4.27 -7.54
N ILE A 40 -0.49 -3.46 -7.64
CA ILE A 40 -0.65 -2.21 -6.92
C ILE A 40 -1.79 -2.37 -5.92
N LEU A 41 -1.63 -1.80 -4.74
CA LEU A 41 -2.68 -1.68 -3.74
C LEU A 41 -2.65 -0.32 -3.07
N GLU A 42 -3.79 0.09 -2.56
CA GLU A 42 -3.92 1.21 -1.64
C GLU A 42 -4.07 0.65 -0.24
N GLY A 43 -3.35 1.21 0.71
CA GLY A 43 -3.43 0.77 2.09
C GLY A 43 -2.97 1.80 3.10
N THR A 44 -3.34 1.56 4.35
CA THR A 44 -2.98 2.39 5.48
C THR A 44 -1.83 1.73 6.26
N ILE A 45 -0.65 2.34 6.19
CA ILE A 45 0.53 1.93 6.97
C ILE A 45 0.24 2.15 8.46
N GLN A 46 0.44 1.10 9.26
CA GLN A 46 0.17 1.10 10.69
C GLN A 46 1.31 1.74 11.50
N ALA A 47 1.07 1.92 12.79
CA ALA A 47 2.00 2.61 13.69
C ALA A 47 3.36 1.90 13.87
N ASP A 48 3.45 0.61 13.54
CA ASP A 48 4.70 -0.17 13.52
C ASP A 48 5.58 0.15 12.31
N SER A 49 5.08 0.92 11.34
CA SER A 49 5.75 1.24 10.07
C SER A 49 6.09 0.01 9.22
N ASP A 50 5.45 -1.12 9.49
CA ASP A 50 5.68 -2.39 8.80
C ASP A 50 4.37 -2.98 8.27
N THR A 51 3.31 -2.97 9.08
CA THR A 51 2.02 -3.54 8.69
C THR A 51 1.22 -2.53 7.86
N VAL A 52 0.50 -3.03 6.87
CA VAL A 52 -0.42 -2.31 6.02
C VAL A 52 -1.78 -2.98 6.09
N VAL A 53 -2.82 -2.21 6.44
CA VAL A 53 -4.21 -2.63 6.23
C VAL A 53 -4.57 -2.26 4.80
N ILE A 54 -5.04 -3.23 4.03
CA ILE A 54 -5.36 -3.04 2.61
C ILE A 54 -6.74 -2.40 2.47
N ASP A 55 -6.80 -1.28 1.77
CA ASP A 55 -8.02 -0.50 1.55
C ASP A 55 -8.63 -0.80 0.17
N ALA A 56 -7.79 -0.98 -0.86
CA ALA A 56 -8.21 -1.30 -2.23
C ALA A 56 -7.07 -1.92 -3.06
N PHE A 57 -7.42 -2.54 -4.20
CA PHE A 57 -6.45 -3.00 -5.19
C PHE A 57 -6.48 -2.14 -6.45
N GLY A 58 -5.30 -1.93 -7.03
CA GLY A 58 -5.15 -1.47 -8.40
C GLY A 58 -4.95 -2.65 -9.35
N ASP A 59 -4.14 -2.45 -10.39
CA ASP A 59 -3.81 -3.52 -11.33
C ASP A 59 -2.97 -4.60 -10.65
N VAL A 60 -3.35 -5.86 -10.86
CA VAL A 60 -2.60 -7.06 -10.43
C VAL A 60 -2.35 -7.93 -11.65
N SER A 61 -1.14 -8.46 -11.79
CA SER A 61 -0.76 -9.32 -12.91
C SER A 61 0.00 -10.56 -12.44
N PHE A 62 -0.19 -11.67 -13.14
CA PHE A 62 0.54 -12.91 -12.95
C PHE A 62 1.31 -13.25 -14.22
N ASP A 63 2.64 -13.35 -14.11
CA ASP A 63 3.56 -13.50 -15.27
C ASP A 63 3.29 -12.48 -16.39
N GLY A 64 2.94 -11.25 -16.00
CA GLY A 64 2.61 -10.14 -16.92
C GLY A 64 1.22 -10.20 -17.53
N VAL A 65 0.40 -11.20 -17.20
CA VAL A 65 -1.01 -11.28 -17.59
C VAL A 65 -1.87 -10.64 -16.51
N LEU A 66 -2.61 -9.59 -16.87
CA LEU A 66 -3.52 -8.91 -15.95
C LEU A 66 -4.63 -9.85 -15.45
N LEU A 67 -4.87 -9.81 -14.14
CA LEU A 67 -6.03 -10.44 -13.52
C LEU A 67 -7.28 -9.57 -13.75
N PRO A 68 -8.49 -10.13 -13.56
CA PRO A 68 -9.70 -9.31 -13.46
C PRO A 68 -9.56 -8.25 -12.37
N SER A 69 -10.29 -7.14 -12.52
CA SER A 69 -10.34 -6.08 -11.51
C SER A 69 -10.80 -6.65 -10.17
N ILE A 70 -10.09 -6.28 -9.09
CA ILE A 70 -10.37 -6.74 -7.73
C ILE A 70 -11.13 -5.64 -7.01
N GLU A 71 -12.39 -5.90 -6.69
CA GLU A 71 -13.25 -4.96 -5.95
C GLU A 71 -13.19 -5.24 -4.43
N ASN A 72 -13.71 -4.34 -3.60
CA ASN A 72 -13.70 -4.49 -2.14
C ASN A 72 -14.43 -5.73 -1.61
N VAL A 73 -15.29 -6.35 -2.42
CA VAL A 73 -15.99 -7.59 -2.09
C VAL A 73 -15.20 -8.86 -2.46
N ASP A 74 -14.09 -8.68 -3.18
CA ASP A 74 -13.29 -9.75 -3.76
C ASP A 74 -12.09 -10.12 -2.89
N PHE A 75 -11.87 -9.43 -1.77
CA PHE A 75 -10.78 -9.76 -0.87
C PHE A 75 -11.15 -9.61 0.61
N VAL A 76 -10.52 -10.42 1.45
CA VAL A 76 -10.79 -10.53 2.89
C VAL A 76 -9.54 -10.95 3.65
N SER A 77 -9.54 -10.76 4.96
CA SER A 77 -8.60 -11.45 5.85
C SER A 77 -8.89 -12.97 5.83
N ILE A 78 -7.85 -13.79 5.73
CA ILE A 78 -7.94 -15.26 5.83
C ILE A 78 -8.30 -15.66 7.25
N SER A 79 -7.65 -15.05 8.23
CA SER A 79 -7.76 -15.43 9.65
C SER A 79 -9.17 -15.21 10.20
N ASP A 80 -9.90 -14.27 9.62
CA ASP A 80 -11.24 -13.86 10.03
C ASP A 80 -12.36 -14.43 9.11
N PHE A 81 -12.00 -15.20 8.08
CA PHE A 81 -12.97 -15.75 7.12
C PHE A 81 -13.62 -17.06 7.60
N PRO A 82 -14.93 -17.31 7.38
CA PRO A 82 -15.94 -16.44 6.75
C PRO A 82 -16.72 -15.57 7.77
N ALA A 83 -16.34 -15.61 9.05
CA ALA A 83 -17.15 -15.12 10.18
C ALA A 83 -17.03 -13.62 10.46
N GLY A 84 -15.98 -12.94 9.96
CA GLY A 84 -15.95 -11.48 9.85
C GLY A 84 -14.61 -10.81 10.13
N GLY A 85 -14.24 -9.90 9.23
CA GLY A 85 -13.16 -8.92 9.30
C GLY A 85 -12.81 -8.43 7.88
N LEU A 86 -13.14 -7.18 7.53
CA LEU A 86 -12.78 -6.56 6.23
C LEU A 86 -11.39 -5.92 6.28
N ASP A 87 -10.52 -6.38 7.19
CA ASP A 87 -9.22 -5.76 7.44
C ASP A 87 -8.08 -6.71 7.02
N PRO A 88 -7.94 -7.06 5.72
CA PRO A 88 -6.82 -7.83 5.24
C PRO A 88 -5.52 -7.06 5.43
N LYS A 89 -4.46 -7.78 5.81
CA LYS A 89 -3.18 -7.19 6.22
C LYS A 89 -2.03 -7.85 5.51
N ILE A 90 -1.05 -7.03 5.18
CA ILE A 90 0.28 -7.44 4.72
C ILE A 90 1.33 -6.61 5.45
N SER A 91 2.60 -6.98 5.40
CA SER A 91 3.70 -6.19 5.93
C SER A 91 4.86 -6.04 4.94
N PHE A 92 5.68 -5.00 5.12
CA PHE A 92 6.92 -4.81 4.34
C PHE A 92 7.91 -5.96 4.59
N SER A 93 7.99 -6.43 5.83
CA SER A 93 8.82 -7.56 6.25
C SER A 93 8.42 -8.92 5.68
N GLY A 94 7.14 -9.10 5.31
CA GLY A 94 6.58 -10.42 5.02
C GLY A 94 6.14 -11.23 6.25
N ASP A 95 6.33 -10.70 7.47
CA ASP A 95 6.00 -11.42 8.72
C ASP A 95 4.48 -11.51 8.97
N VAL A 96 3.72 -10.51 8.52
CA VAL A 96 2.26 -10.46 8.67
C VAL A 96 1.64 -10.58 7.29
N MET A 97 1.14 -11.77 6.94
CA MET A 97 0.39 -12.01 5.70
C MET A 97 -0.97 -12.59 6.06
N ASP A 98 -2.03 -11.86 5.75
CA ASP A 98 -3.41 -12.23 6.04
C ASP A 98 -4.33 -11.66 4.95
N LEU A 99 -4.25 -12.27 3.77
CA LEU A 99 -4.96 -11.79 2.58
C LEU A 99 -5.46 -12.96 1.74
N PHE A 100 -6.77 -12.99 1.50
CA PHE A 100 -7.40 -13.86 0.53
C PHE A 100 -8.07 -13.03 -0.57
N VAL A 101 -7.74 -13.28 -1.83
CA VAL A 101 -8.31 -12.59 -2.99
C VAL A 101 -8.96 -13.56 -3.95
N CYS A 102 -10.21 -13.26 -4.31
CA CYS A 102 -11.02 -13.91 -5.32
C CYS A 102 -11.54 -12.87 -6.30
N ALA A 103 -10.78 -12.61 -7.36
CA ALA A 103 -11.08 -11.57 -8.36
C ALA A 103 -12.42 -11.73 -9.13
N ASN A 104 -13.21 -12.75 -8.81
CA ASN A 104 -14.57 -12.97 -9.34
C ASN A 104 -15.59 -13.22 -8.20
N GLY A 105 -15.27 -12.74 -7.00
CA GLY A 105 -16.06 -12.91 -5.79
C GLY A 105 -15.93 -14.26 -5.10
N PHE A 106 -16.36 -14.29 -3.84
CA PHE A 106 -16.48 -15.50 -3.04
C PHE A 106 -17.79 -16.23 -3.34
N ILE A 107 -17.71 -17.52 -3.67
CA ILE A 107 -18.86 -18.38 -3.91
C ILE A 107 -19.04 -19.31 -2.70
N VAL A 108 -20.10 -19.10 -1.92
CA VAL A 108 -20.44 -19.92 -0.73
C VAL A 108 -19.26 -20.05 0.24
N GLY A 109 -18.55 -18.95 0.50
CA GLY A 109 -17.41 -18.96 1.40
C GLY A 109 -16.19 -19.69 0.83
N ASN A 110 -16.00 -19.71 -0.49
CA ASN A 110 -14.77 -20.22 -1.11
C ASN A 110 -14.40 -19.41 -2.36
N CYS A 111 -13.11 -19.41 -2.68
CA CYS A 111 -12.63 -19.06 -3.99
C CYS A 111 -12.84 -20.24 -4.92
N GLY A 112 -13.66 -20.07 -5.94
CA GLY A 112 -13.55 -20.94 -7.11
C GLY A 112 -12.26 -20.59 -7.84
N PHE A 113 -11.09 -20.98 -7.31
CA PHE A 113 -9.75 -20.68 -7.86
C PHE A 113 -9.63 -20.94 -9.38
N ASN A 114 -10.50 -21.77 -9.94
CA ASN A 114 -10.69 -21.95 -11.39
C ASN A 114 -11.02 -20.66 -12.16
N ALA A 115 -11.44 -19.59 -11.46
CA ALA A 115 -11.83 -18.31 -12.01
C ALA A 115 -10.80 -17.19 -11.74
N GLY A 116 -9.63 -17.48 -11.17
CA GLY A 116 -8.70 -16.41 -10.75
C GLY A 116 -8.75 -16.15 -9.25
N GLY A 117 -7.64 -15.65 -8.71
CA GLY A 117 -7.50 -15.34 -7.29
C GLY A 117 -6.10 -15.69 -6.80
N PHE A 118 -5.76 -15.17 -5.62
CA PHE A 118 -4.51 -15.45 -4.95
C PHE A 118 -4.67 -15.31 -3.44
N PHE A 119 -3.69 -15.80 -2.69
CA PHE A 119 -3.66 -15.61 -1.25
C PHE A 119 -2.23 -15.52 -0.74
N PHE A 120 -2.08 -14.81 0.37
CA PHE A 120 -0.88 -14.78 1.19
C PHE A 120 -1.27 -15.03 2.63
N ASP A 121 -0.67 -16.06 3.23
CA ASP A 121 -0.89 -16.42 4.63
C ASP A 121 0.45 -16.75 5.28
N SER A 122 0.75 -16.15 6.42
CA SER A 122 1.93 -16.48 7.22
C SER A 122 1.60 -17.27 8.48
N VAL A 123 0.32 -17.51 8.81
CA VAL A 123 -0.07 -17.97 10.16
C VAL A 123 -1.23 -18.95 10.27
N SER A 124 -2.24 -18.92 9.40
CA SER A 124 -3.60 -19.39 9.76
C SER A 124 -4.19 -20.53 8.92
N PHE A 125 -3.93 -20.57 7.62
CA PHE A 125 -4.47 -21.52 6.65
C PHE A 125 -3.35 -22.20 5.85
N GLY A 126 -2.47 -22.89 6.58
CA GLY A 126 -1.40 -23.69 5.99
C GLY A 126 -0.11 -22.94 5.67
N ALA A 127 -0.04 -21.62 5.95
CA ALA A 127 1.08 -20.73 5.66
C ALA A 127 1.57 -20.89 4.22
N GLY A 128 1.18 -20.02 3.30
CA GLY A 128 1.47 -20.24 1.89
C GLY A 128 1.23 -19.01 1.03
N ALA A 129 1.70 -19.14 -0.20
CA ALA A 129 1.33 -18.23 -1.28
C ALA A 129 0.72 -19.07 -2.40
N GLY A 130 -0.42 -18.65 -2.92
CA GLY A 130 -1.04 -19.35 -4.03
C GLY A 130 -1.67 -18.38 -5.01
N VAL A 131 -1.64 -18.74 -6.28
CA VAL A 131 -2.35 -18.03 -7.35
C VAL A 131 -2.97 -19.06 -8.27
N ALA A 132 -4.20 -18.79 -8.68
CA ALA A 132 -4.91 -19.63 -9.63
C ALA A 132 -5.20 -18.83 -10.89
N ALA A 133 -4.15 -18.49 -11.64
CA ALA A 133 -4.23 -17.80 -12.90
C ALA A 133 -3.44 -18.61 -13.95
N ALA A 134 -4.11 -19.03 -15.03
CA ALA A 134 -3.53 -19.86 -16.09
C ALA A 134 -2.89 -21.20 -15.61
N GLY A 135 -3.32 -21.69 -14.44
CA GLY A 135 -2.76 -22.82 -13.72
C GLY A 135 -2.76 -22.52 -12.22
N THR A 136 -2.70 -23.55 -11.37
CA THR A 136 -2.53 -23.34 -9.93
C THR A 136 -1.04 -23.36 -9.63
N VAL A 137 -0.48 -22.21 -9.23
CA VAL A 137 0.87 -22.12 -8.69
C VAL A 137 0.74 -21.92 -7.18
N PHE A 138 1.51 -22.70 -6.43
CA PHE A 138 1.40 -22.74 -4.98
C PHE A 138 2.75 -23.00 -4.35
N ASP A 139 3.14 -22.11 -3.44
CA ASP A 139 4.21 -22.34 -2.49
C ASP A 139 3.57 -22.80 -1.17
N PRO A 140 3.91 -24.01 -0.67
CA PRO A 140 3.37 -24.57 0.56
C PRO A 140 3.85 -23.86 1.84
N SER A 141 4.67 -22.84 1.69
CA SER A 141 5.18 -21.98 2.75
C SER A 141 5.43 -20.61 2.14
N PHE A 142 4.81 -19.58 2.69
CA PHE A 142 5.11 -18.20 2.31
C PHE A 142 6.59 -17.92 2.61
N ASN A 143 7.33 -17.39 1.63
CA ASN A 143 8.73 -17.05 1.78
C ASN A 143 8.93 -15.54 1.71
N SER A 144 9.19 -14.90 2.85
CA SER A 144 9.40 -13.45 2.92
C SER A 144 10.60 -12.96 2.10
N VAL A 145 11.57 -13.83 1.78
CA VAL A 145 12.70 -13.48 0.88
C VAL A 145 12.24 -13.24 -0.56
N ASN A 146 11.13 -13.87 -0.96
CA ASN A 146 10.57 -13.75 -2.29
C ASN A 146 9.51 -12.64 -2.38
N TRP A 147 9.24 -11.96 -1.26
CA TRP A 147 8.27 -10.89 -1.13
C TRP A 147 8.95 -9.53 -1.15
N ASN A 148 8.32 -8.59 -1.82
CA ASN A 148 8.72 -7.19 -1.78
C ASN A 148 7.48 -6.31 -1.80
N LEU A 149 7.49 -5.28 -0.94
CA LEU A 149 6.48 -4.24 -0.85
C LEU A 149 7.20 -2.90 -0.80
N SER A 150 6.72 -1.93 -1.54
CA SER A 150 7.33 -0.61 -1.62
C SER A 150 6.29 0.48 -1.85
N VAL A 151 6.55 1.68 -1.35
CA VAL A 151 5.70 2.85 -1.63
C VAL A 151 5.84 3.21 -3.11
N ALA A 152 4.73 3.21 -3.83
CA ALA A 152 4.71 3.60 -5.22
C ALA A 152 4.96 5.11 -5.33
N GLU A 153 5.88 5.51 -6.20
CA GLU A 153 6.15 6.94 -6.44
C GLU A 153 4.97 7.57 -7.20
N VAL A 154 4.20 8.41 -6.51
CA VAL A 154 3.22 9.28 -7.17
C VAL A 154 3.93 10.56 -7.60
N PRO A 155 3.96 10.92 -8.90
CA PRO A 155 4.56 12.18 -9.34
C PRO A 155 3.94 13.36 -8.59
N ALA A 156 4.77 14.18 -7.96
CA ALA A 156 4.30 15.33 -7.18
C ALA A 156 3.38 16.21 -8.05
N PRO A 157 2.22 16.67 -7.52
CA PRO A 157 1.31 17.46 -8.31
C PRO A 157 1.99 18.76 -8.78
N LEU A 158 1.80 19.08 -10.07
CA LEU A 158 2.36 20.28 -10.75
C LEU A 158 2.09 21.60 -9.99
N SER A 159 1.10 21.63 -9.10
CA SER A 159 0.81 22.75 -8.21
C SER A 159 1.96 23.11 -7.27
N ILE A 160 2.71 22.12 -6.77
CA ILE A 160 3.88 22.36 -5.89
C ILE A 160 5.01 23.01 -6.70
N VAL A 161 5.24 22.55 -7.94
CA VAL A 161 6.22 23.14 -8.87
C VAL A 161 5.84 24.59 -9.20
N LEU A 162 4.56 24.85 -9.49
CA LEU A 162 4.06 26.19 -9.79
C LEU A 162 4.15 27.13 -8.58
N PHE A 163 3.91 26.63 -7.36
CA PHE A 163 4.06 27.42 -6.13
C PHE A 163 5.53 27.82 -5.89
N VAL A 164 6.47 26.89 -6.03
CA VAL A 164 7.91 27.16 -5.88
C VAL A 164 8.40 28.14 -6.95
N LEU A 165 7.97 27.96 -8.21
CA LEU A 165 8.28 28.91 -9.28
C LEU A 165 7.68 30.29 -9.00
N GLY A 166 6.43 30.36 -8.53
CA GLY A 166 5.78 31.62 -8.17
C GLY A 166 6.53 32.42 -7.10
N LEU A 167 7.04 31.75 -6.06
CA LEU A 167 7.86 32.38 -5.02
C LEU A 167 9.20 32.91 -5.57
N ALA A 168 9.83 32.21 -6.52
CA ALA A 168 11.06 32.65 -7.15
C ALA A 168 10.87 33.93 -8.00
N PHE A 169 9.74 34.05 -8.71
CA PHE A 169 9.42 35.26 -9.48
C PHE A 169 9.16 36.49 -8.60
N VAL A 170 8.50 36.33 -7.45
CA VAL A 170 8.24 37.46 -6.52
C VAL A 170 9.52 37.92 -5.80
N GLY A 171 10.48 37.02 -5.56
CA GLY A 171 11.78 37.38 -5.02
C GLY A 171 12.64 38.21 -5.98
N LEU A 172 12.53 37.95 -7.29
CA LEU A 172 13.28 38.67 -8.33
C LEU A 172 12.72 40.08 -8.59
N THR A 173 11.42 40.30 -8.44
CA THR A 173 10.81 41.63 -8.64
C THR A 173 11.11 42.60 -7.50
N LYS A 174 11.24 42.12 -6.26
CA LYS A 174 11.66 42.98 -5.13
C LYS A 174 13.11 43.42 -5.19
N ARG A 175 14.00 42.66 -5.86
CA ARG A 175 15.43 43.00 -5.95
C ARG A 175 15.73 44.16 -6.90
N LYS A 176 14.77 44.56 -7.74
CA LYS A 176 14.90 45.71 -8.67
C LYS A 176 14.37 47.04 -8.11
N GLN A 177 13.79 47.07 -6.91
CA GLN A 177 13.24 48.29 -6.31
C GLN A 177 14.14 48.92 -5.21
N THR A 178 15.37 48.45 -5.04
CA THR A 178 16.32 48.95 -4.03
C THR A 178 17.64 49.49 -4.60
N ALA A 179 17.65 49.92 -5.87
CA ALA A 179 18.78 50.64 -6.47
C ALA A 179 18.43 52.12 -6.65
#